data_AF-A0A924MWL4-F1
#
_entry.id   AF-A0A924MWL4-F1
#
_cell.length_a   1.000
_cell.length_b   1.000
_cell.length_c   1.000
_cell.angle_alpha   90.00
_cell.angle_beta   90.00
_cell.angle_gamma   90.00
#
_symmetry.space_group_name_H-M   'P 1'
#
loop_
_entity.id
_entity.type
_entity.pdbx_description
1 polymer ?
#
loop_
_entity_poly.entity_id
_entity_poly.type
_entity_poly.pdbx_seq_one_letter_code
_entity_poly.pdbx_strand_id
1 'polypeptide(L)'
;MKLGVCYYPEQWDRARWQDDARRMAAMGLKLVRIAEFAWARMEPREGEFEWGWLDEAVDTLASAGLEVVLGTPTAAPPRWLTERYPEVLAIDAQGRPRGAGSRRHVDFSSDRYVAASLTLVEAM
;
A
#
# COMPACT_ATOMS: atom_id res chain seq x y z
N MET A 1 20.78 15.65 -8.88
CA MET A 1 19.83 15.55 -7.75
C MET A 1 18.44 15.33 -8.32
N LYS A 2 17.71 14.28 -7.89
CA LYS A 2 16.32 14.02 -8.31
C LYS A 2 15.38 14.46 -7.18
N LEU A 3 14.26 15.08 -7.52
CA LEU A 3 13.16 15.36 -6.58
C LEU A 3 12.04 14.34 -6.80
N GLY A 4 11.26 14.09 -5.76
CA GLY A 4 10.13 13.17 -5.84
C GLY A 4 9.01 13.52 -4.88
N VAL A 5 7.91 12.79 -5.00
CA VAL A 5 6.68 12.97 -4.21
C VAL A 5 6.13 11.62 -3.76
N CYS A 6 5.44 11.60 -2.62
CA CYS A 6 4.63 10.46 -2.20
C CYS A 6 3.22 10.69 -2.73
N TYR A 7 2.70 9.74 -3.51
CA TYR A 7 1.41 9.84 -4.18
C TYR A 7 0.54 8.64 -3.83
N TYR A 8 -0.75 8.88 -3.66
CA TYR A 8 -1.73 7.89 -3.22
C TYR A 8 -2.85 7.80 -4.25
N PRO A 9 -2.59 7.23 -5.46
CA PRO A 9 -3.59 7.14 -6.53
C PRO A 9 -4.89 6.46 -6.08
N GLU A 10 -4.80 5.51 -5.14
CA GLU A 10 -5.93 4.79 -4.56
C GLU A 10 -6.92 5.69 -3.77
N GLN A 11 -6.52 6.92 -3.44
CA GLN A 11 -7.35 7.89 -2.71
C GLN A 11 -8.06 8.89 -3.63
N TRP A 12 -7.80 8.84 -4.94
CA TRP A 12 -8.31 9.81 -5.91
C TRP A 12 -9.03 9.13 -7.06
N ASP A 13 -9.99 9.84 -7.65
CA ASP A 13 -10.64 9.42 -8.89
C ASP A 13 -9.60 9.24 -10.01
N ARG A 14 -9.72 8.17 -10.79
CA ARG A 14 -8.81 7.85 -11.91
C ARG A 14 -8.72 8.98 -12.93
N ALA A 15 -9.79 9.75 -13.11
CA ALA A 15 -9.81 10.91 -14.00
C ALA A 15 -8.76 11.99 -13.64
N ARG A 16 -8.25 11.99 -12.40
CA ARG A 16 -7.22 12.94 -11.94
C ARG A 16 -5.80 12.49 -12.26
N TRP A 17 -5.56 11.19 -12.40
CA TRP A 17 -4.20 10.63 -12.41
C TRP A 17 -3.33 11.19 -13.54
N GLN A 18 -3.89 11.34 -14.75
CA GLN A 18 -3.17 11.92 -15.88
C GLN A 18 -2.78 13.38 -15.65
N ASP A 19 -3.68 14.19 -15.08
CA ASP A 19 -3.37 15.60 -14.78
C ASP A 19 -2.35 15.72 -13.65
N ASP A 20 -2.46 14.88 -12.62
CA ASP A 20 -1.52 14.82 -11.50
C ASP A 20 -0.11 14.44 -12.00
N ALA A 21 0.01 13.39 -12.81
CA ALA A 21 1.29 12.98 -13.41
C ALA A 21 1.90 14.06 -14.29
N ARG A 22 1.09 14.72 -15.13
CA ARG A 22 1.50 15.85 -15.97
C ARG A 22 2.03 17.02 -15.12
N ARG A 23 1.34 17.36 -14.03
CA ARG A 23 1.76 18.42 -13.09
C ARG A 23 3.05 18.06 -12.37
N MET A 24 3.20 16.82 -11.90
CA MET A 24 4.43 16.33 -11.27
C MET A 24 5.62 16.48 -12.21
N ALA A 25 5.48 16.02 -13.46
CA ALA A 25 6.53 16.15 -14.47
C ALA A 25 6.86 17.62 -14.80
N ALA A 26 5.84 18.48 -14.95
CA ALA A 26 6.01 19.91 -15.22
C ALA A 26 6.73 20.67 -14.07
N MET A 27 6.56 20.22 -12.82
CA MET A 27 7.30 20.75 -11.67
C MET A 27 8.75 20.25 -11.59
N GLY A 28 9.18 19.38 -12.50
CA GLY A 28 10.52 18.81 -12.52
C GLY A 28 10.73 17.61 -11.58
N LEU A 29 9.65 17.03 -11.04
CA LEU A 29 9.74 15.79 -10.27
C LEU A 29 10.15 14.63 -11.18
N LYS A 30 10.88 13.67 -10.60
CA LYS A 30 11.39 12.48 -11.29
C LYS A 30 10.98 11.17 -10.64
N LEU A 31 10.75 11.18 -9.32
CA LEU A 31 10.41 9.98 -8.56
C LEU A 31 9.02 10.10 -7.93
N VAL A 32 8.24 9.03 -7.96
CA VAL A 32 6.94 8.96 -7.29
C VAL A 32 6.86 7.67 -6.48
N ARG A 33 6.62 7.77 -5.17
CA ARG A 33 6.37 6.60 -4.32
C ARG A 33 4.88 6.36 -4.18
N ILE A 34 4.44 5.11 -4.32
CA ILE A 34 3.04 4.69 -4.20
C ILE A 34 2.91 3.37 -3.38
N ALA A 35 1.67 3.02 -3.04
CA ALA A 35 1.20 1.70 -2.57
C ALA A 35 1.52 1.25 -1.12
N GLU A 36 2.24 2.01 -0.30
CA GLU A 36 2.69 1.53 1.02
C GLU A 36 1.56 1.21 2.05
N PHE A 37 0.33 1.62 1.76
CA PHE A 37 -0.88 1.35 2.58
C PHE A 37 -2.00 0.67 1.78
N ALA A 38 -1.73 0.21 0.57
CA ALA A 38 -2.76 -0.23 -0.37
C ALA A 38 -3.18 -1.70 -0.22
N TRP A 39 -2.83 -2.39 0.87
CA TRP A 39 -3.09 -3.84 1.02
C TRP A 39 -4.57 -4.15 0.84
N ALA A 40 -5.45 -3.43 1.56
CA ALA A 40 -6.89 -3.63 1.45
C ALA A 40 -7.47 -3.37 0.05
N ARG A 41 -6.76 -2.60 -0.79
CA ARG A 41 -7.15 -2.33 -2.18
C ARG A 41 -6.61 -3.40 -3.13
N MET A 42 -5.43 -3.96 -2.84
CA MET A 42 -4.80 -5.02 -3.63
C MET A 42 -5.37 -6.40 -3.31
N GLU A 43 -5.76 -6.64 -2.07
CA GLU A 43 -6.33 -7.91 -1.58
C GLU A 43 -7.58 -7.59 -0.74
N PRO A 44 -8.72 -7.26 -1.37
CA PRO A 44 -9.96 -6.94 -0.66
C PRO A 44 -10.52 -8.11 0.16
N ARG A 45 -10.22 -9.35 -0.22
CA ARG A 45 -10.50 -10.58 0.53
C ARG A 45 -9.30 -11.51 0.44
N GLU A 46 -9.13 -12.38 1.43
CA GLU A 46 -7.99 -13.32 1.48
C GLU A 46 -7.88 -14.14 0.18
N GLY A 47 -6.74 -14.00 -0.50
CA GLY A 47 -6.44 -14.68 -1.76
C GLY A 47 -7.11 -14.10 -3.02
N GLU A 48 -7.94 -13.06 -2.91
CA GLU A 48 -8.54 -12.35 -4.05
C GLU A 48 -7.73 -11.08 -4.34
N PHE A 49 -6.93 -11.09 -5.40
CA PHE A 49 -6.08 -9.95 -5.76
C PHE A 49 -6.66 -9.07 -6.88
N GLU A 50 -6.59 -7.75 -6.71
CA GLU A 50 -7.01 -6.73 -7.66
C GLU A 50 -5.84 -5.80 -8.06
N TRP A 51 -5.16 -6.14 -9.15
CA TRP A 51 -3.96 -5.41 -9.61
C TRP A 51 -4.24 -4.28 -10.62
N GLY A 52 -5.32 -4.38 -11.40
CA GLY A 52 -5.51 -3.51 -12.57
C GLY A 52 -5.60 -2.01 -12.28
N TRP A 53 -5.84 -1.59 -11.04
CA TRP A 53 -5.72 -0.18 -10.66
C TRP A 53 -4.27 0.27 -10.48
N LEU A 54 -3.41 -0.60 -9.94
CA LEU A 54 -2.00 -0.32 -9.73
C LEU A 54 -1.28 -0.26 -11.07
N ASP A 55 -1.58 -1.21 -11.96
CA ASP A 55 -1.02 -1.26 -13.33
C ASP A 55 -1.31 0.07 -14.06
N GLU A 56 -2.56 0.51 -14.08
CA GLU A 56 -2.95 1.77 -14.73
C GLU A 56 -2.30 2.99 -14.06
N ALA A 57 -2.14 3.00 -12.74
CA ALA A 57 -1.47 4.08 -12.03
C ALA A 57 0.03 4.14 -12.39
N VAL A 58 0.71 2.99 -12.42
CA VAL A 58 2.12 2.87 -12.82
C VAL A 58 2.30 3.32 -14.27
N ASP A 59 1.46 2.84 -15.19
CA ASP A 59 1.51 3.21 -16.60
C ASP A 59 1.27 4.70 -16.81
N THR A 60 0.33 5.30 -16.07
CA THR A 60 0.04 6.74 -16.13
C THR A 60 1.24 7.56 -15.70
N LEU A 61 1.90 7.19 -14.60
CA LEU A 61 3.10 7.87 -14.09
C LEU A 61 4.29 7.68 -15.04
N ALA A 62 4.52 6.46 -15.51
CA ALA A 62 5.60 6.12 -16.44
C ALA A 62 5.45 6.85 -17.78
N SER A 63 4.22 6.97 -18.30
CA SER A 63 3.91 7.70 -19.54
C SER A 63 4.20 9.21 -19.43
N ALA A 64 4.18 9.77 -18.22
CA ALA A 64 4.60 11.15 -17.95
C ALA A 64 6.13 11.28 -17.72
N GLY A 65 6.89 10.19 -17.84
CA GLY A 65 8.33 10.16 -17.63
C GLY A 65 8.76 10.17 -16.16
N LEU A 66 7.88 9.71 -15.26
CA LEU A 66 8.17 9.58 -13.83
C LEU A 66 8.61 8.15 -13.50
N GLU A 67 9.66 8.01 -12.69
CA GLU A 67 10.13 6.74 -12.16
C GLU A 67 9.35 6.39 -10.88
N VAL A 68 8.83 5.16 -10.80
CA VAL A 68 8.03 4.71 -9.65
C VAL A 68 8.90 3.98 -8.63
N VAL A 69 8.74 4.35 -7.35
CA VAL A 69 9.24 3.60 -6.20
C VAL A 69 8.06 2.87 -5.57
N LEU A 70 7.97 1.57 -5.80
CA LEU A 70 6.85 0.77 -5.31
C LEU A 70 7.05 0.37 -3.84
N GLY A 71 6.10 0.74 -2.98
CA GLY A 71 6.09 0.36 -1.57
C GLY A 71 5.37 -0.97 -1.34
N THR A 72 5.90 -1.79 -0.43
CA THR A 72 5.16 -2.97 0.05
C THR A 72 4.02 -2.52 0.97
N PRO A 73 2.78 -3.00 0.79
CA PRO A 73 1.61 -2.48 1.52
C PRO A 73 1.49 -2.92 2.98
N THR A 74 2.52 -3.55 3.54
CA THR A 74 2.43 -4.30 4.80
C THR A 74 2.26 -3.42 6.04
N ALA A 75 2.47 -2.10 5.93
CA ALA A 75 2.37 -1.21 7.09
C ALA A 75 0.95 -1.10 7.70
N ALA A 76 -0.09 -1.44 6.94
CA ALA A 76 -1.48 -1.44 7.38
C ALA A 76 -2.23 -2.64 6.78
N PRO A 77 -2.31 -3.78 7.48
CA PRO A 77 -3.06 -4.93 6.98
C PRO A 77 -4.57 -4.62 6.91
N PRO A 78 -5.29 -5.30 6.02
CA PRO A 78 -6.72 -5.11 5.85
C PRO A 78 -7.52 -5.61 7.06
N ARG A 79 -8.71 -5.06 7.23
CA ARG A 79 -9.60 -5.41 8.35
C ARG A 79 -9.92 -6.91 8.38
N TRP A 80 -10.14 -7.55 7.23
CA TRP A 80 -10.43 -8.98 7.13
C TRP A 80 -9.32 -9.84 7.75
N LEU A 81 -8.05 -9.42 7.62
CA LEU A 81 -6.90 -10.17 8.15
C LEU A 81 -6.92 -10.11 9.68
N THR A 82 -7.08 -8.92 10.24
CA THR A 82 -7.11 -8.72 11.70
C THR A 82 -8.36 -9.28 12.37
N GLU A 83 -9.50 -9.35 11.67
CA GLU A 83 -10.71 -9.98 12.19
C GLU A 83 -10.63 -11.50 12.18
N ARG A 84 -10.03 -12.07 11.13
CA ARG A 84 -9.90 -13.53 10.99
C ARG A 84 -8.77 -14.09 11.84
N TYR A 85 -7.70 -13.31 12.02
CA TYR A 85 -6.49 -13.69 12.75
C TYR A 85 -6.18 -12.63 13.83
N PRO A 86 -6.97 -12.54 14.91
CA PRO A 86 -6.75 -11.55 15.96
C PRO A 86 -5.37 -11.67 16.64
N GLU A 87 -4.73 -12.84 16.58
CA GLU A 87 -3.38 -13.11 17.08
C GLU A 87 -2.27 -12.36 16.34
N VAL A 88 -2.57 -11.75 15.19
CA VAL A 88 -1.61 -10.87 14.49
C VAL A 88 -1.44 -9.52 15.19
N LEU A 89 -2.37 -9.14 16.07
CA LEU A 89 -2.34 -7.84 16.74
C LEU A 89 -1.27 -7.83 17.84
N ALA A 90 -0.48 -6.77 17.87
CA ALA A 90 0.46 -6.55 18.96
C ALA A 90 -0.28 -6.34 20.28
N ILE A 91 0.29 -6.84 21.37
CA ILE A 91 -0.21 -6.64 22.72
C ILE A 91 0.59 -5.52 23.40
N ASP A 92 -0.08 -4.57 24.05
CA ASP A 92 0.57 -3.51 24.80
C ASP A 92 1.11 -4.00 26.16
N ALA A 93 1.83 -3.13 26.87
CA ALA A 93 2.42 -3.46 28.17
C ALA A 93 1.39 -3.77 29.27
N GLN A 94 0.09 -3.51 29.04
CA GLN A 94 -1.01 -3.83 29.95
C GLN A 94 -1.76 -5.10 29.54
N GLY A 95 -1.26 -5.83 28.53
CA GLY A 95 -1.90 -7.06 28.05
C GLY A 95 -3.09 -6.82 27.12
N ARG A 96 -3.26 -5.61 26.58
CA ARG A 96 -4.39 -5.27 25.70
C ARG A 96 -3.98 -5.34 24.23
N PRO A 97 -4.82 -5.90 23.34
CA PRO A 97 -4.57 -5.83 21.90
C PRO A 97 -4.56 -4.38 21.41
N ARG A 98 -3.56 -4.04 20.60
CA ARG A 98 -3.54 -2.81 19.80
C ARG A 98 -4.52 -3.01 18.66
N GLY A 99 -5.77 -2.58 18.86
CA GLY A 99 -6.85 -2.81 17.91
C GLY A 99 -6.69 -2.10 16.55
N ALA A 100 -7.59 -2.45 15.62
CA ALA A 100 -7.69 -1.84 14.30
C ALA A 100 -8.23 -0.38 14.37
N GLY A 101 -8.13 0.36 13.25
CA GLY A 101 -8.58 1.75 13.12
C GLY A 101 -7.44 2.77 12.94
N SER A 102 -6.20 2.33 13.17
CA SER A 102 -4.97 3.03 12.77
C SER A 102 -4.09 2.11 11.92
N ARG A 103 -2.79 2.39 11.85
CA ARG A 103 -1.76 1.57 11.19
C ARG A 103 -0.76 0.99 12.19
N ARG A 104 0.06 0.03 11.76
CA ARG A 104 1.14 -0.61 12.55
C ARG A 104 0.69 -1.22 13.89
N HIS A 105 -0.47 -1.86 13.87
CA HIS A 105 -1.08 -2.52 15.03
C HIS A 105 -0.72 -4.03 15.12
N VAL A 106 0.24 -4.49 14.32
CA VAL A 106 0.65 -5.89 14.21
C VAL A 106 1.85 -6.22 15.08
N ASP A 107 1.97 -7.49 15.46
CA ASP A 107 3.16 -8.06 16.06
C ASP A 107 4.15 -8.53 14.97
N PHE A 108 5.40 -8.09 15.08
CA PHE A 108 6.47 -8.49 14.17
C PHE A 108 6.90 -9.95 14.36
N SER A 109 6.64 -10.56 15.52
CA SER A 109 6.88 -11.99 15.77
C SER A 109 5.72 -12.91 15.40
N SER A 110 4.61 -12.38 14.87
CA SER A 110 3.49 -13.21 14.45
C SER A 110 3.81 -13.96 13.14
N ASP A 111 4.00 -15.27 13.22
CA ASP A 111 4.21 -16.13 12.05
C ASP A 111 3.09 -15.97 11.02
N ARG A 112 1.85 -15.79 11.49
CA ARG A 112 0.69 -15.57 10.61
C ARG A 112 0.80 -14.25 9.85
N TYR A 113 1.20 -13.17 10.51
CA TYR A 113 1.39 -11.88 9.86
C TYR A 113 2.56 -11.89 8.88
N VAL A 114 3.66 -12.56 9.23
CA VAL A 114 4.82 -12.75 8.34
C VAL A 114 4.40 -13.54 7.10
N ALA A 115 3.70 -14.66 7.26
CA ALA A 115 3.23 -15.48 6.15
C ALA A 115 2.31 -14.69 5.20
N ALA A 116 1.31 -13.98 5.74
CA ALA A 116 0.41 -13.15 4.93
C ALA A 116 1.15 -12.01 4.20
N SER A 117 2.11 -11.38 4.87
CA SER A 117 2.95 -10.34 4.27
C SER A 117 3.79 -10.87 3.11
N LEU A 118 4.36 -12.08 3.27
CA LEU A 118 5.13 -12.74 2.21
C LEU A 118 4.24 -13.11 1.02
N THR A 119 3.07 -13.69 1.27
CA THR A 119 2.11 -14.01 0.19
C THR A 119 1.75 -12.78 -0.63
N LEU A 120 1.47 -11.64 0.01
CA LEU A 120 1.21 -10.39 -0.69
C LEU A 120 2.44 -9.92 -1.49
N VAL A 121 3.62 -9.89 -0.87
CA VAL A 121 4.85 -9.36 -1.50
C VAL A 121 5.33 -10.25 -2.64
N GLU A 122 5.13 -11.57 -2.57
CA GLU A 122 5.42 -12.51 -3.66
C GLU A 122 4.44 -12.38 -4.83
N ALA A 123 3.20 -11.95 -4.57
CA ALA A 123 2.19 -11.75 -5.61
C ALA A 123 2.34 -10.41 -6.35
N MET A 124 3.03 -9.44 -5.76
CA MET A 124 3.34 -8.12 -6.34
C MET A 124 4.51 -8.17 -7.32
#